data_AF-A0A560DJW3-F1
#
_entry.id   AF-A0A560DJW3-F1
#
_cell.length_a   1.000
_cell.length_b   1.000
_cell.length_c   1.000
_cell.angle_alpha   90.00
_cell.angle_beta   90.00
_cell.angle_gamma   90.00
#
_symmetry.space_group_name_H-M   'P 1'
#
loop_
_entity.id
_entity.type
_entity.pdbx_description
1 polymer ?
#
loop_
_entity_poly.entity_id
_entity_poly.type
_entity_poly.pdbx_seq_one_letter_code
_entity_poly.pdbx_strand_id
1 'polypeptide(L)' 'MLPFESKNVFEVHQILLAMNGTYILENMDTAALAKDKGYEFLFVLGQPRWTGGVQAMINPIAIR' A
#
# COMPACT_ATOMS: atom_id res chain seq x y z
N MET A 1 14.26 15.52 10.89
CA MET A 1 14.32 15.36 9.44
C MET A 1 12.89 15.39 8.90
N LEU A 2 12.53 16.49 8.25
CA LEU A 2 11.25 16.72 7.58
C LEU A 2 11.29 16.11 6.15
N PRO A 3 10.16 15.91 5.44
CA PRO A 3 10.08 15.18 4.15
C PRO A 3 10.94 15.68 2.96
N PHE A 4 11.90 16.58 3.15
CA PHE A 4 12.51 17.39 2.09
C PHE A 4 14.02 17.67 2.28
N GLU A 5 14.74 16.82 3.02
CA GLU A 5 16.22 16.92 3.03
C GLU A 5 16.84 16.43 1.71
N SER A 6 16.08 15.66 0.93
CA SER A 6 16.38 15.32 -0.46
C SER A 6 15.75 16.35 -1.40
N LYS A 7 16.46 16.72 -2.47
CA LYS A 7 15.89 17.54 -3.57
C LYS A 7 14.82 16.78 -4.37
N ASN A 8 14.72 15.46 -4.17
CA ASN A 8 13.82 14.61 -4.91
C ASN A 8 12.43 14.63 -4.28
N VAL A 9 11.40 14.81 -5.11
CA VAL A 9 9.99 14.79 -4.68
C VAL A 9 9.47 13.34 -4.78
N PHE A 10 8.78 12.86 -3.74
CA PHE A 10 8.24 11.50 -3.67
C PHE A 10 9.29 10.40 -3.92
N GLU A 11 10.49 10.57 -3.36
CA GLU A 11 11.62 9.66 -3.56
C GLU A 11 11.27 8.20 -3.23
N VAL A 12 10.48 7.97 -2.18
CA VAL A 12 10.01 6.62 -1.83
C VAL A 12 9.09 6.03 -2.89
N HIS A 13 8.16 6.81 -3.47
CA HIS A 13 7.32 6.33 -4.57
C HIS A 13 8.15 5.93 -5.79
N GLN A 14 9.20 6.70 -6.10
CA GLN A 14 10.11 6.38 -7.21
C GLN A 14 10.86 5.08 -6.96
N ILE A 15 11.42 4.92 -5.76
CA ILE A 15 12.13 3.69 -5.36
C ILE A 15 11.20 2.48 -5.41
N LEU A 16 10.02 2.56 -4.80
CA LEU A 16 9.10 1.43 -4.74
C LEU A 16 8.52 1.12 -6.12
N LEU A 17 7.91 2.08 -6.80
CA LEU A 17 7.17 1.83 -8.05
C LEU A 17 8.09 1.68 -9.26
N ALA A 18 8.91 2.70 -9.54
CA ALA A 18 9.65 2.78 -10.81
C ALA A 18 10.92 1.93 -10.79
N MET A 19 11.64 1.91 -9.67
CA MET A 19 12.91 1.18 -9.58
C MET A 19 12.70 -0.29 -9.19
N ASN A 20 11.69 -0.58 -8.35
CA ASN A 20 11.51 -1.90 -7.76
C ASN A 20 10.20 -2.60 -8.14
N GLY A 21 9.29 -1.97 -8.89
CA GLY A 21 8.01 -2.58 -9.29
C GLY A 21 7.09 -2.95 -8.12
N THR A 22 7.31 -2.37 -6.94
CA THR A 22 6.58 -2.63 -5.70
C THR A 22 5.35 -1.71 -5.62
N TYR A 23 4.16 -2.31 -5.53
CA TYR A 23 2.91 -1.57 -5.37
C TYR A 23 2.77 -0.98 -3.97
N ILE A 24 2.05 0.14 -3.87
CA ILE A 24 1.80 0.85 -2.63
C ILE A 24 0.31 0.72 -2.28
N LEU A 25 0.03 0.35 -1.02
CA LEU A 25 -1.30 0.41 -0.44
C LEU A 25 -1.36 1.64 0.47
N GLU A 26 -2.31 2.52 0.21
CA GLU A 26 -2.47 3.78 0.93
C GLU A 26 -3.81 3.78 1.68
N ASN A 27 -3.83 4.45 2.83
CA ASN A 27 -5.04 4.76 3.57
C ASN A 27 -5.83 3.53 4.08
N MET A 28 -5.12 2.47 4.49
CA MET A 28 -5.67 1.27 5.10
C MET A 28 -6.10 1.51 6.55
N ASP A 29 -7.27 1.00 6.95
CA ASP A 29 -7.64 0.90 8.37
C ASP A 29 -7.14 -0.45 8.94
N THR A 30 -6.18 -0.37 9.86
CA THR A 30 -5.59 -1.54 10.52
C THR A 30 -5.88 -1.57 12.02
N ALA A 31 -6.76 -0.71 12.53
CA ALA A 31 -7.00 -0.57 13.97
C ALA A 31 -7.49 -1.87 14.63
N ALA A 32 -8.40 -2.59 13.97
CA ALA A 32 -8.89 -3.88 14.46
C ALA A 32 -7.78 -4.95 14.48
N LEU A 33 -6.98 -5.06 13.42
CA LEU A 33 -5.84 -5.99 13.36
C LEU A 33 -4.80 -5.71 14.44
N ALA A 34 -4.50 -4.43 14.68
CA ALA A 34 -3.57 -4.00 15.72
C ALA A 34 -4.08 -4.36 17.11
N LYS A 35 -5.37 -4.13 17.39
CA LYS A 35 -6.02 -4.50 18.66
C LYS A 35 -5.94 -6.01 18.92
N ASP A 36 -6.16 -6.82 17.90
CA ASP A 36 -6.18 -8.28 17.99
C ASP A 36 -4.78 -8.92 17.90
N LYS A 37 -3.72 -8.10 17.78
CA LYS A 37 -2.34 -8.54 17.55
C LYS A 37 -2.25 -9.53 16.37
N GLY A 38 -3.09 -9.31 15.35
CA GLY A 38 -3.12 -10.11 14.13
C GLY A 38 -2.03 -9.67 13.18
N TYR A 39 -0.80 -10.11 13.40
CA TYR A 39 0.36 -9.73 12.58
C TYR A 39 0.58 -10.64 11.37
N GLU A 40 0.04 -11.86 11.42
CA GLU A 40 0.10 -12.84 10.35
C GLU A 40 -1.31 -13.33 10.07
N PHE A 41 -1.71 -13.24 8.81
CA PHE A 41 -3.04 -13.58 8.32
C PHE A 41 -2.98 -13.78 6.81
N LEU A 42 -3.96 -14.50 6.25
CA LEU A 42 -4.15 -14.55 4.81
C LEU A 42 -4.67 -13.18 4.35
N PHE A 43 -3.86 -12.47 3.57
CA PHE A 43 -4.25 -11.22 2.93
C PHE A 43 -4.87 -11.49 1.56
N VAL A 44 -6.11 -11.04 1.38
CA VAL A 44 -6.82 -11.11 0.09
C VAL A 44 -7.09 -9.69 -0.40
N LEU A 45 -6.70 -9.42 -1.64
CA LEU A 45 -6.93 -8.14 -2.29
C LEU A 45 -7.95 -8.31 -3.41
N GLY A 46 -9.11 -7.65 -3.27
CA GLY A 46 -10.06 -7.50 -4.36
C GLY A 46 -9.78 -6.24 -5.16
N GLN A 47 -9.05 -6.34 -6.27
CA GLN A 47 -8.85 -5.23 -7.21
C GLN A 47 -9.81 -5.28 -8.42
N PRO A 48 -10.36 -4.13 -8.87
CA PRO A 48 -11.13 -4.07 -10.10
C PRO A 48 -10.22 -4.27 -11.32
N ARG A 49 -10.75 -4.89 -12.38
CA ARG A 49 -9.99 -5.12 -13.63
C ARG A 49 -10.21 -3.97 -14.60
N TRP A 50 -9.31 -2.99 -14.58
CA TRP A 50 -9.30 -1.85 -15.50
C TRP A 50 -8.09 -1.89 -16.42
N THR A 51 -8.27 -1.48 -17.67
CA THR A 51 -7.17 -1.27 -18.61
C THR A 51 -6.79 0.20 -18.60
N GLY A 52 -5.50 0.50 -18.42
CA GLY A 52 -4.97 1.88 -18.44
C GLY A 52 -5.10 2.68 -17.14
N GLY A 53 -5.62 2.08 -16.06
CA GLY A 53 -5.63 2.71 -14.73
C GLY A 53 -4.26 2.70 -14.07
N VAL A 54 -3.91 3.78 -13.37
CA VAL A 54 -2.65 3.92 -12.60
C VAL A 54 -2.84 3.66 -11.10
N GLN A 55 -4.09 3.60 -10.65
CA GLN A 55 -4.50 3.32 -9.28
C GLN A 55 -5.91 2.72 -9.30
N ALA A 56 -6.27 2.00 -8.23
CA ALA A 56 -7.61 1.45 -8.06
C ALA A 56 -8.06 1.56 -6.60
N MET A 57 -9.36 1.75 -6.41
CA MET A 57 -9.98 1.48 -5.11
C MET A 57 -10.06 -0.03 -4.91
N ILE A 58 -9.65 -0.48 -3.73
CA ILE A 58 -9.53 -1.90 -3.40
C ILE A 58 -10.44 -2.26 -2.23
N ASN A 59 -10.72 -3.55 -2.09
CA ASN A 59 -11.29 -4.11 -0.87
C ASN A 59 -10.31 -5.14 -0.27
N PRO A 60 -9.45 -4.72 0.66
CA PRO A 60 -8.50 -5.60 1.33
C PRO A 60 -9.17 -6.34 2.49
N ILE A 61 -9.02 -7.66 2.53
CA ILE A 61 -9.57 -8.52 3.58
C ILE A 61 -8.44 -9.31 4.23
N ALA A 62 -8.40 -9.29 5.55
CA ALA A 62 -7.55 -10.15 6.36
C ALA A 62 -8.38 -11.34 6.88
N ILE A 63 -7.89 -12.56 6.65
CA ILE A 63 -8.53 -13.80 7.11
C ILE A 63 -7.58 -14.53 8.05
N ARG A 64 -8.07 -14.87 9.24
CA ARG A 64 -7.33 -15.59 10.29
C ARG A 64 -8.23 -16.62 10.96
#